data_AF-A0AAJ5RTQ7-F1
#
_entry.id   AF-A0AAJ5RTQ7-F1
#
_cell.length_a   1.000
_cell.length_b   1.000
_cell.length_c   1.000
_cell.angle_alpha   90.00
_cell.angle_beta   90.00
_cell.angle_gamma   90.00
#
_symmetry.space_group_name_H-M   'P 1'
#
loop_
_entity.id
_entity.type
_entity.pdbx_description
1 polymer ?
#
loop_
_entity_poly.entity_id
_entity_poly.type
_entity_poly.pdbx_seq_one_letter_code
_entity_poly.pdbx_strand_id
1 'polypeptide(L)'
;MLRFLDLIAFSEGTSTVKGSDDGYNVLYGGGLFQGYADHPRRKLTFPINGKPGTNLKRATSLLLLLATASLTACLPWKRERAAYADLCESEFQFKVLGQQGETTLYLETYLYDHAAQWGEKRYEQGLHVQYPGEEYPRPEFFVQMIAYNKDRQRPSTDSKRGEPPIPVLYDSRQAYIIFEDGSRLNARPEVYVGLNDVYDYPSVNERAARPCPYDINSDEVHRMIPKLTNNKRYGSAYVIFQTDKLNADSKWTIHLGSLQVQGRTVAIPPLQLCYHPVKKWIGIEPLMKP
;
A
#
# COMPACT_ATOMS: atom_id res chain seq x y z
N MET A 1 -10.75 24.58 -17.26
CA MET A 1 -11.41 23.96 -18.43
C MET A 1 -11.17 24.77 -19.71
N LEU A 2 -11.47 26.09 -19.75
CA LEU A 2 -11.21 26.96 -20.92
C LEU A 2 -9.78 26.87 -21.46
N ARG A 3 -8.75 26.97 -20.60
CA ARG A 3 -7.34 26.96 -21.02
C ARG A 3 -6.87 25.69 -21.73
N PHE A 4 -7.58 24.57 -21.57
CA PHE A 4 -7.25 23.33 -22.27
C PHE A 4 -7.85 23.30 -23.68
N LEU A 5 -9.05 23.86 -23.85
CA LEU A 5 -9.67 24.00 -25.18
C LEU A 5 -8.91 25.01 -26.04
N ASP A 6 -8.40 26.08 -25.43
CA ASP A 6 -7.55 27.06 -26.11
C ASP A 6 -6.26 26.43 -26.67
N LEU A 7 -5.67 25.49 -25.94
CA LEU A 7 -4.48 24.75 -26.37
C LEU A 7 -4.79 23.85 -27.57
N ILE A 8 -5.96 23.20 -27.58
CA ILE A 8 -6.40 22.35 -28.71
C ILE A 8 -6.66 23.22 -29.94
N ALA A 9 -7.38 24.33 -29.80
CA ALA A 9 -7.66 25.24 -30.92
C ALA A 9 -6.37 25.84 -31.52
N PHE A 10 -5.37 26.12 -30.67
CA PHE A 10 -4.05 26.55 -31.12
C PHE A 10 -3.26 25.42 -31.81
N SER A 11 -3.24 24.22 -31.24
CA SER A 11 -2.53 23.05 -31.78
C SER A 11 -3.06 22.60 -33.14
N GLU A 12 -4.38 22.62 -33.31
CA GLU A 12 -5.04 22.33 -34.59
C GLU A 12 -4.96 23.51 -35.58
N GLY A 13 -4.34 24.62 -35.17
CA GLY A 13 -4.13 25.82 -35.98
C GLY A 13 -5.41 26.61 -36.27
N THR A 14 -6.56 26.21 -35.72
CA THR A 14 -7.86 26.82 -36.03
C THR A 14 -7.97 28.22 -35.43
N SER A 15 -7.52 28.43 -34.19
CA SER A 15 -7.53 29.77 -33.56
C SER A 15 -6.52 30.75 -34.15
N THR A 16 -5.59 30.27 -34.99
CA THR A 16 -4.57 31.10 -35.64
C THR A 16 -4.98 31.60 -37.03
N VAL A 17 -6.13 31.15 -37.56
CA VAL A 17 -6.64 31.60 -38.86
C VAL A 17 -7.21 33.01 -38.73
N LYS A 18 -6.70 33.95 -39.54
CA LYS A 18 -7.09 35.35 -39.51
C LYS A 18 -8.59 35.52 -39.83
N GLY A 19 -9.34 36.12 -38.92
CA GLY A 19 -10.80 36.28 -39.03
C GLY A 19 -11.62 35.09 -38.54
N SER A 20 -10.97 34.08 -37.95
CA SER A 20 -11.67 33.00 -37.24
C SER A 20 -12.28 33.49 -35.93
N ASP A 21 -13.35 32.82 -35.53
CA ASP A 21 -14.02 32.98 -34.25
C ASP A 21 -13.42 31.98 -33.27
N ASP A 22 -12.20 32.25 -32.79
CA ASP A 22 -11.37 31.37 -31.94
C ASP A 22 -11.23 29.92 -32.45
N GLY A 23 -11.34 29.74 -33.77
CA GLY A 23 -11.23 28.45 -34.43
C GLY A 23 -12.54 27.68 -34.63
N TYR A 24 -13.69 28.19 -34.16
CA TYR A 24 -14.99 27.50 -34.28
C TYR A 24 -15.59 27.51 -35.69
N ASN A 25 -15.26 28.51 -36.51
CA ASN A 25 -15.76 28.66 -37.87
C ASN A 25 -14.75 28.28 -38.98
N VAL A 26 -13.69 27.55 -38.62
CA VAL A 26 -12.61 27.21 -39.55
C VAL A 26 -12.89 25.87 -40.22
N LEU A 27 -12.90 25.88 -41.55
CA LEU A 27 -12.92 24.69 -42.38
C LEU A 27 -11.50 24.14 -42.56
N TYR A 28 -11.43 22.83 -42.78
CA TYR A 28 -10.20 22.17 -43.16
C TYR A 28 -9.55 22.86 -44.38
N GLY A 29 -8.27 23.23 -44.27
CA GLY A 29 -7.54 24.01 -45.28
C GLY A 29 -7.60 25.54 -45.09
N GLY A 30 -8.15 26.03 -43.98
CA GLY A 30 -8.05 27.44 -43.56
C GLY A 30 -9.14 28.37 -44.10
N GLY A 31 -10.12 27.86 -44.85
CA GLY A 31 -11.29 28.63 -45.24
C GLY A 31 -12.26 28.83 -44.07
N LEU A 32 -13.09 29.87 -44.11
CA LEU A 32 -14.12 30.11 -43.08
C LEU A 32 -15.51 29.74 -43.59
N PHE A 33 -16.39 29.29 -42.71
CA PHE A 33 -17.82 29.17 -42.98
C PHE A 33 -18.62 30.21 -42.20
N GLN A 34 -19.85 30.46 -42.63
CA GLN A 34 -20.77 31.38 -41.97
C GLN A 34 -22.04 30.67 -41.53
N GLY A 35 -22.49 30.97 -40.31
CA GLY A 35 -23.65 30.36 -39.67
C GLY A 35 -23.30 29.07 -38.92
N TYR A 36 -23.85 28.94 -37.70
CA TYR A 36 -23.60 27.81 -36.79
C TYR A 36 -24.81 26.90 -36.59
N ALA A 37 -25.88 27.12 -37.36
CA ALA A 37 -27.13 26.38 -37.21
C ALA A 37 -26.98 24.88 -37.54
N ASP A 38 -26.06 24.54 -38.44
CA ASP A 38 -25.68 23.17 -38.73
C ASP A 38 -24.23 23.14 -39.26
N HIS A 39 -23.63 21.96 -39.23
CA HIS A 39 -22.31 21.74 -39.81
C HIS A 39 -22.32 22.10 -41.31
N PRO A 40 -21.30 22.81 -41.82
CA PRO A 40 -21.30 23.36 -43.19
C PRO A 40 -21.26 22.31 -44.31
N ARG A 41 -20.95 21.04 -43.99
CA ARG A 41 -20.98 19.86 -44.88
C ARG A 41 -20.30 20.07 -46.25
N ARG A 42 -19.32 20.99 -46.35
CA ARG A 42 -18.61 21.29 -47.60
C ARG A 42 -17.49 20.27 -47.86
N LYS A 43 -17.53 19.63 -49.03
CA LYS A 43 -16.48 18.71 -49.47
C LYS A 43 -15.30 19.49 -50.08
N LEU A 44 -14.34 19.87 -49.25
CA LEU A 44 -13.08 20.47 -49.70
C LEU A 44 -12.04 19.39 -50.03
N THR A 45 -11.23 19.61 -51.08
CA THR A 45 -10.21 18.68 -51.57
C THR A 45 -8.89 19.44 -51.68
N PHE A 46 -7.86 19.02 -50.95
CA PHE A 46 -6.53 19.62 -51.01
C PHE A 46 -5.51 18.55 -51.43
N PRO A 47 -4.55 18.88 -52.32
CA PRO A 47 -3.47 17.96 -52.65
C PRO A 47 -2.48 17.84 -51.50
N ILE A 48 -2.16 16.62 -51.10
CA ILE A 48 -1.08 16.31 -50.13
C ILE A 48 -0.16 15.31 -50.83
N ASN A 49 1.14 15.64 -50.95
CA ASN A 49 2.14 14.81 -51.66
C ASN A 49 1.70 14.34 -53.06
N GLY A 50 1.15 15.25 -53.87
CA GLY A 50 0.86 15.00 -55.29
C GLY A 50 -0.31 14.06 -55.60
N LYS A 51 -1.12 13.65 -54.60
CA LYS A 51 -2.33 12.83 -54.82
C LYS A 51 -3.60 13.55 -54.36
N PRO A 52 -4.72 13.47 -55.12
CA PRO A 52 -5.96 14.10 -54.71
C PRO A 52 -6.60 13.34 -53.54
N GLY A 53 -6.65 13.97 -52.37
CA GLY A 53 -7.29 13.45 -51.16
C GLY A 53 -8.73 13.96 -51.03
N THR A 54 -9.73 13.07 -51.11
CA THR A 54 -11.15 13.42 -50.90
C THR A 54 -11.56 13.20 -49.44
N ASN A 55 -12.51 14.01 -48.94
CA ASN A 55 -13.04 13.94 -47.57
C ASN A 55 -13.60 12.58 -47.14
N LEU A 56 -13.88 11.64 -48.06
CA LEU A 56 -14.40 10.33 -47.68
C LEU A 56 -13.32 9.41 -47.12
N LYS A 57 -12.06 9.53 -47.58
CA LYS A 57 -10.92 8.79 -47.02
C LYS A 57 -10.40 9.42 -45.73
N ARG A 58 -10.67 10.71 -45.52
CA ARG A 58 -10.49 11.35 -44.22
C ARG A 58 -11.71 11.21 -43.31
N ALA A 59 -12.92 10.92 -43.76
CA ALA A 59 -14.01 10.61 -42.84
C ALA A 59 -13.69 9.33 -42.06
N THR A 60 -13.16 8.29 -42.72
CA THR A 60 -12.62 7.11 -42.04
C THR A 60 -11.33 7.39 -41.28
N SER A 61 -10.42 8.23 -41.78
CA SER A 61 -9.18 8.57 -41.07
C SER A 61 -9.35 9.59 -39.94
N LEU A 62 -10.41 10.42 -39.95
CA LEU A 62 -10.81 11.42 -38.95
C LEU A 62 -11.79 10.77 -37.97
N LEU A 63 -12.60 9.78 -38.35
CA LEU A 63 -13.20 8.84 -37.40
C LEU A 63 -12.11 8.02 -36.72
N LEU A 64 -11.05 7.59 -37.42
CA LEU A 64 -9.89 6.97 -36.77
C LEU A 64 -9.10 7.95 -35.91
N LEU A 65 -8.93 9.23 -36.31
CA LEU A 65 -8.19 10.24 -35.54
C LEU A 65 -9.00 10.77 -34.34
N LEU A 66 -10.32 11.00 -34.50
CA LEU A 66 -11.26 11.29 -33.41
C LEU A 66 -11.44 10.07 -32.52
N ALA A 67 -11.44 8.84 -33.05
CA ALA A 67 -11.36 7.63 -32.22
C ALA A 67 -10.02 7.61 -31.47
N THR A 68 -8.86 7.87 -32.10
CA THR A 68 -7.58 7.89 -31.37
C THR A 68 -7.45 9.05 -30.39
N ALA A 69 -8.08 10.20 -30.64
CA ALA A 69 -8.10 11.36 -29.72
C ALA A 69 -9.15 11.20 -28.60
N SER A 70 -10.23 10.45 -28.83
CA SER A 70 -11.15 10.03 -27.76
C SER A 70 -10.62 8.83 -26.98
N LEU A 71 -9.69 8.04 -27.54
CA LEU A 71 -8.95 7.00 -26.82
C LEU A 71 -7.86 7.55 -25.88
N THR A 72 -7.45 8.82 -26.05
CA THR A 72 -6.54 9.53 -25.14
C THR A 72 -7.25 10.48 -24.18
N ALA A 73 -8.59 10.56 -24.23
CA ALA A 73 -9.37 11.36 -23.30
C ALA A 73 -9.29 10.77 -21.90
N CYS A 74 -8.38 11.32 -21.10
CA CYS A 74 -8.26 11.01 -19.68
C CYS A 74 -9.47 11.56 -18.94
N LEU A 75 -10.42 10.71 -18.55
CA LEU A 75 -11.51 11.13 -17.69
C LEU A 75 -10.99 11.21 -16.24
N PRO A 76 -11.04 12.38 -15.58
CA PRO A 76 -10.71 12.47 -14.17
C PRO A 76 -11.74 11.67 -13.37
N TRP A 77 -11.30 10.59 -12.73
CA TRP A 77 -12.16 9.74 -11.89
C TRP A 77 -11.85 9.94 -10.41
N LYS A 78 -12.89 10.07 -9.58
CA LYS A 78 -12.72 10.19 -8.13
C LYS A 78 -12.31 8.83 -7.56
N ARG A 79 -11.12 8.78 -6.96
CA ARG A 79 -10.58 7.61 -6.26
C ARG A 79 -10.63 7.87 -4.76
N GLU A 80 -11.06 6.87 -4.01
CA GLU A 80 -11.13 6.93 -2.56
C GLU A 80 -10.48 5.66 -1.99
N ARG A 81 -9.68 5.83 -0.93
CA ARG A 81 -9.18 4.73 -0.11
C ARG A 81 -9.84 4.80 1.25
N ALA A 82 -10.43 3.68 1.68
CA ALA A 82 -11.11 3.58 2.96
C ALA A 82 -10.21 4.00 4.13
N ALA A 83 -10.84 4.54 5.17
CA ALA A 83 -10.17 4.82 6.44
C ALA A 83 -9.70 3.51 7.09
N TYR A 84 -8.67 3.61 7.92
CA TYR A 84 -8.09 2.48 8.66
C TYR A 84 -7.46 2.96 9.97
N ALA A 85 -7.24 2.04 10.91
CA ALA A 85 -6.58 2.30 12.19
C ALA A 85 -5.17 1.73 12.15
N ASP A 86 -4.13 2.54 12.37
CA ASP A 86 -2.74 2.05 12.45
C ASP A 86 -2.13 2.31 13.83
N LEU A 87 -0.88 1.93 14.07
CA LEU A 87 -0.18 2.30 15.30
C LEU A 87 0.23 3.77 15.27
N CYS A 88 0.01 4.47 16.38
CA CYS A 88 0.52 5.84 16.56
C CYS A 88 2.05 5.90 16.62
N GLU A 89 2.67 4.89 17.21
CA GLU A 89 4.12 4.71 17.30
C GLU A 89 4.43 3.26 16.95
N SER A 90 5.27 3.07 15.93
CA SER A 90 5.63 1.75 15.41
C SER A 90 7.05 1.34 15.77
N GLU A 91 7.91 2.25 16.23
CA GLU A 91 9.33 2.00 16.44
C GLU A 91 9.75 2.40 17.84
N PHE A 92 10.40 1.49 18.56
CA PHE A 92 10.90 1.71 19.90
C PHE A 92 12.39 1.42 19.98
N GLN A 93 13.11 2.22 20.76
CA GLN A 93 14.53 2.03 21.03
C GLN A 93 14.76 1.91 22.55
N PHE A 94 15.48 0.87 22.95
CA PHE A 94 15.80 0.61 24.35
C PHE A 94 17.31 0.52 24.54
N LYS A 95 17.84 1.23 25.54
CA LYS A 95 19.21 0.99 26.01
C LYS A 95 19.18 -0.01 27.15
N VAL A 96 19.90 -1.11 26.99
CA VAL A 96 19.93 -2.21 27.95
C VAL A 96 21.36 -2.39 28.45
N LEU A 97 21.57 -2.16 29.74
CA LEU A 97 22.84 -2.44 30.41
C LEU A 97 22.84 -3.88 30.91
N GLY A 98 23.53 -4.75 30.18
CA GLY A 98 23.62 -6.17 30.50
C GLY A 98 25.04 -6.61 30.86
N GLN A 99 25.20 -7.93 31.06
CA GLN A 99 26.48 -8.51 31.45
C GLN A 99 27.57 -8.36 30.37
N GLN A 100 27.18 -8.21 29.10
CA GLN A 100 28.10 -8.02 27.98
C GLN A 100 28.33 -6.53 27.66
N GLY A 101 27.85 -5.62 28.53
CA GLY A 101 27.93 -4.18 28.34
C GLY A 101 26.59 -3.56 27.92
N GLU A 102 26.65 -2.28 27.55
CA GLU A 102 25.48 -1.56 27.03
C GLU A 102 25.19 -2.01 25.60
N THR A 103 23.94 -2.41 25.35
CA THR A 103 23.43 -2.61 24.00
C THR A 103 22.22 -1.72 23.74
N THR A 104 22.01 -1.39 22.48
CA THR A 104 20.78 -0.75 22.01
C THR A 104 19.94 -1.80 21.31
N LEU A 105 18.69 -1.94 21.73
CA LEU A 105 17.68 -2.78 21.11
C LEU A 105 16.70 -1.89 20.33
N TYR A 106 16.34 -2.34 19.13
CA TYR A 106 15.23 -1.79 18.35
C TYR A 106 14.07 -2.78 18.34
N LEU A 107 12.85 -2.28 18.47
CA LEU A 107 11.62 -3.03 18.28
C LEU A 107 10.75 -2.24 17.29
N GLU A 108 10.53 -2.80 16.12
CA GLU A 108 9.55 -2.30 15.16
C GLU A 108 8.27 -3.13 15.26
N THR A 109 7.12 -2.47 15.14
CA THR A 109 5.79 -3.07 15.25
C THR A 109 4.89 -2.57 14.14
N TYR A 110 4.10 -3.47 13.54
CA TYR A 110 3.22 -3.12 12.43
C TYR A 110 1.89 -3.88 12.52
N LEU A 111 0.79 -3.23 12.12
CA LEU A 111 -0.50 -3.89 11.91
C LEU A 111 -0.69 -4.32 10.45
N TYR A 112 -0.15 -3.53 9.52
CA TYR A 112 -0.27 -3.78 8.10
C TYR A 112 1.09 -3.79 7.43
N ASP A 113 1.19 -4.59 6.38
CA ASP A 113 2.23 -4.39 5.41
C ASP A 113 1.84 -3.25 4.45
N HIS A 114 2.51 -2.11 4.58
CA HIS A 114 2.31 -0.96 3.71
C HIS A 114 3.03 -1.12 2.37
N ALA A 115 4.00 -2.04 2.26
CA ALA A 115 4.77 -2.29 1.05
C ALA A 115 4.06 -3.23 0.05
N ALA A 116 3.22 -4.17 0.50
CA ALA A 116 2.39 -5.00 -0.38
C ALA A 116 1.34 -4.19 -1.16
N GLN A 117 0.89 -3.06 -0.62
CA GLN A 117 -0.30 -2.39 -1.11
C GLN A 117 0.05 -1.20 -2.03
N TRP A 118 -0.52 -1.25 -3.24
CA TRP A 118 -0.41 -0.19 -4.25
C TRP A 118 -1.78 0.45 -4.51
N GLY A 119 -1.84 1.78 -4.54
CA GLY A 119 -3.00 2.53 -5.04
C GLY A 119 -4.23 2.55 -4.11
N GLU A 120 -5.36 2.06 -4.63
CA GLU A 120 -6.71 2.18 -4.04
C GLU A 120 -7.09 1.05 -3.08
N LYS A 121 -6.25 0.02 -2.95
CA LYS A 121 -6.58 -1.16 -2.14
C LYS A 121 -6.74 -0.78 -0.67
N ARG A 122 -7.69 -1.46 -0.01
CA ARG A 122 -7.94 -1.33 1.42
C ARG A 122 -6.80 -1.97 2.21
N TYR A 123 -6.48 -1.39 3.36
CA TYR A 123 -5.63 -2.04 4.36
C TYR A 123 -6.41 -3.13 5.07
N GLU A 124 -6.04 -4.38 4.80
CA GLU A 124 -6.62 -5.56 5.43
C GLU A 124 -5.50 -6.46 5.93
N GLN A 125 -5.71 -7.04 7.11
CA GLN A 125 -4.82 -8.07 7.64
C GLN A 125 -5.12 -9.39 6.93
N GLY A 126 -4.08 -10.08 6.47
CA GLY A 126 -4.23 -11.29 5.65
C GLY A 126 -4.52 -12.57 6.45
N LEU A 127 -4.43 -12.53 7.78
CA LEU A 127 -4.58 -13.72 8.63
C LEU A 127 -6.05 -14.16 8.70
N HIS A 128 -6.29 -15.39 8.24
CA HIS A 128 -7.56 -16.09 8.41
C HIS A 128 -7.30 -17.49 9.00
N VAL A 129 -8.12 -17.89 9.97
CA VAL A 129 -7.98 -19.16 10.69
C VAL A 129 -9.20 -20.04 10.42
N GLN A 130 -8.94 -21.26 9.95
CA GLN A 130 -9.98 -22.26 9.73
C GLN A 130 -10.22 -23.02 11.04
N TYR A 131 -11.43 -22.91 11.59
CA TYR A 131 -11.81 -23.62 12.80
C TYR A 131 -12.44 -24.98 12.49
N PRO A 132 -12.22 -26.01 13.34
CA PRO A 132 -12.85 -27.31 13.18
C PRO A 132 -14.37 -27.19 13.14
N GLY A 133 -14.99 -27.70 12.07
CA GLY A 133 -16.43 -27.69 11.88
C GLY A 133 -17.03 -26.40 11.31
N GLU A 134 -16.22 -25.36 11.09
CA GLU A 134 -16.67 -24.16 10.38
C GLU A 134 -16.48 -24.30 8.87
N GLU A 135 -17.38 -23.76 8.06
CA GLU A 135 -17.30 -23.82 6.58
C GLU A 135 -16.32 -22.79 6.02
N TYR A 136 -16.21 -21.63 6.68
CA TYR A 136 -15.40 -20.50 6.22
C TYR A 136 -14.36 -20.10 7.26
N PRO A 137 -13.16 -19.68 6.85
CA PRO A 137 -12.14 -19.23 7.78
C PRO A 137 -12.48 -17.85 8.33
N ARG A 138 -12.07 -17.60 9.58
CA ARG A 138 -12.35 -16.35 10.29
C ARG A 138 -11.12 -15.45 10.34
N PRO A 139 -11.26 -14.13 10.11
CA PRO A 139 -10.14 -13.22 10.25
C PRO A 139 -9.71 -13.10 11.72
N GLU A 140 -8.41 -12.95 11.93
CA GLU A 140 -7.85 -12.68 13.25
C GLU A 140 -6.88 -11.51 13.21
N PHE A 141 -6.86 -10.77 14.31
CA PHE A 141 -5.99 -9.64 14.49
C PHE A 141 -4.58 -10.10 14.87
N PHE A 142 -3.56 -9.48 14.28
CA PHE A 142 -2.17 -9.72 14.67
C PHE A 142 -1.35 -8.44 14.77
N VAL A 143 -0.27 -8.50 15.56
CA VAL A 143 0.79 -7.50 15.58
C VAL A 143 2.07 -8.16 15.11
N GLN A 144 2.67 -7.60 14.05
CA GLN A 144 4.01 -7.96 13.60
C GLN A 144 5.04 -7.28 14.51
N MET A 145 6.07 -8.03 14.91
CA MET A 145 7.17 -7.55 15.74
C MET A 145 8.51 -7.88 15.07
N ILE A 146 9.41 -6.91 15.01
CA ILE A 146 10.77 -7.09 14.51
C ILE A 146 11.72 -6.52 15.56
N ALA A 147 12.41 -7.40 16.28
CA ALA A 147 13.34 -7.00 17.33
C ALA A 147 14.77 -7.33 16.94
N TYR A 148 15.69 -6.37 17.08
CA TYR A 148 17.11 -6.59 16.78
C TYR A 148 18.01 -5.69 17.60
N ASN A 149 19.18 -6.20 17.98
CA ASN A 149 20.23 -5.36 18.57
C ASN A 149 20.89 -4.47 17.50
N LYS A 150 21.42 -3.34 17.95
CA LYS A 150 22.17 -2.42 17.11
C LYS A 150 23.31 -3.15 16.41
N ASP A 151 23.47 -2.85 15.13
CA ASP A 151 24.49 -3.43 14.25
C ASP A 151 24.42 -4.95 14.13
N ARG A 152 23.28 -5.60 14.46
CA ARG A 152 23.10 -7.06 14.33
C ARG A 152 23.53 -7.57 12.96
N GLN A 153 24.41 -8.57 12.96
CA GLN A 153 24.81 -9.35 11.79
C GLN A 153 23.58 -10.00 11.14
N ARG A 154 23.47 -9.95 9.81
CA ARG A 154 22.30 -10.47 9.10
C ARG A 154 22.48 -11.92 8.66
N PRO A 155 21.58 -12.84 9.02
CA PRO A 155 21.69 -14.24 8.64
C PRO A 155 21.30 -14.48 7.19
N SER A 156 20.64 -13.49 6.55
CA SER A 156 20.28 -13.51 5.13
C SER A 156 21.44 -13.09 4.21
N THR A 157 22.59 -12.70 4.76
CA THR A 157 23.75 -12.28 3.98
C THR A 157 24.98 -13.08 4.37
N ASP A 158 25.85 -13.40 3.40
CA ASP A 158 27.14 -14.07 3.66
C ASP A 158 28.16 -13.17 4.39
N SER A 159 27.81 -11.90 4.61
CA SER A 159 28.65 -10.95 5.32
C SER A 159 28.67 -11.23 6.82
N LYS A 160 29.86 -11.37 7.39
CA LYS A 160 30.07 -11.36 8.86
C LYS A 160 30.16 -9.97 9.46
N ARG A 161 29.66 -8.94 8.76
CA ARG A 161 29.68 -7.57 9.26
C ARG A 161 28.55 -7.37 10.28
N GLY A 162 28.91 -6.80 11.43
CA GLY A 162 27.97 -6.49 12.51
C GLY A 162 28.28 -7.25 13.79
N GLU A 163 27.44 -7.04 14.78
CA GLU A 163 27.49 -7.68 16.09
C GLU A 163 26.69 -8.99 16.09
N PRO A 164 27.11 -10.01 16.85
CA PRO A 164 26.32 -11.23 17.01
C PRO A 164 24.92 -10.92 17.57
N PRO A 165 23.92 -11.78 17.30
CA PRO A 165 22.59 -11.60 17.85
C PRO A 165 22.62 -11.73 19.38
N ILE A 166 22.02 -10.76 20.07
CA ILE A 166 21.75 -10.84 21.51
C ILE A 166 20.34 -11.41 21.69
N PRO A 167 20.15 -12.51 22.44
CA PRO A 167 18.82 -13.07 22.64
C PRO A 167 17.83 -12.05 23.20
N VAL A 168 16.65 -11.97 22.56
CA VAL A 168 15.53 -11.12 22.97
C VAL A 168 14.34 -12.04 23.23
N LEU A 169 14.16 -12.44 24.49
CA LEU A 169 13.08 -13.34 24.84
C LEU A 169 11.78 -12.57 24.99
N TYR A 170 10.74 -13.02 24.30
CA TYR A 170 9.40 -12.47 24.34
C TYR A 170 8.40 -13.54 24.80
N ASP A 171 7.38 -13.13 25.56
CA ASP A 171 6.35 -14.01 26.10
C ASP A 171 4.96 -13.47 25.76
N SER A 172 4.33 -14.04 24.73
CA SER A 172 3.01 -13.60 24.26
C SER A 172 1.90 -13.81 25.30
N ARG A 173 2.10 -14.66 26.32
CA ARG A 173 1.12 -14.86 27.41
C ARG A 173 0.93 -13.60 28.26
N GLN A 174 1.88 -12.66 28.20
CA GLN A 174 1.75 -11.34 28.84
C GLN A 174 0.93 -10.36 28.00
N ALA A 175 0.67 -10.67 26.74
CA ALA A 175 0.06 -9.76 25.80
C ALA A 175 -1.47 -9.78 25.84
N TYR A 176 -2.08 -8.61 25.74
CA TYR A 176 -3.52 -8.42 25.73
C TYR A 176 -3.93 -7.10 25.07
N ILE A 177 -5.18 -7.04 24.63
CA ILE A 177 -5.84 -5.82 24.14
C ILE A 177 -6.81 -5.35 25.22
N ILE A 178 -6.87 -4.04 25.43
CA ILE A 178 -8.00 -3.35 26.07
C ILE A 178 -8.81 -2.70 24.96
N PHE A 179 -10.07 -3.11 24.84
CA PHE A 179 -11.03 -2.54 23.89
C PHE A 179 -11.64 -1.24 24.43
N GLU A 180 -12.38 -0.53 23.57
CA GLU A 180 -13.00 0.77 23.91
C GLU A 180 -14.02 0.66 25.05
N ASP A 181 -14.69 -0.49 25.16
CA ASP A 181 -15.64 -0.79 26.22
C ASP A 181 -14.96 -1.20 27.54
N GLY A 182 -13.63 -1.18 27.58
CA GLY A 182 -12.80 -1.58 28.72
C GLY A 182 -12.62 -3.09 28.86
N SER A 183 -13.24 -3.90 28.00
CA SER A 183 -13.05 -5.35 28.02
C SER A 183 -11.65 -5.73 27.55
N ARG A 184 -11.17 -6.89 28.01
CA ARG A 184 -9.81 -7.38 27.75
C ARG A 184 -9.83 -8.68 26.96
N LEU A 185 -8.95 -8.78 25.97
CA LEU A 185 -8.67 -10.01 25.23
C LEU A 185 -7.18 -10.35 25.32
N ASN A 186 -6.86 -11.54 25.82
CA ASN A 186 -5.47 -12.02 25.82
C ASN A 186 -5.06 -12.52 24.43
N ALA A 187 -3.78 -12.42 24.13
CA ALA A 187 -3.21 -13.05 22.93
C ALA A 187 -3.23 -14.58 23.04
N ARG A 188 -3.03 -15.24 21.89
CA ARG A 188 -2.66 -16.67 21.86
C ARG A 188 -1.33 -16.87 22.62
N PRO A 189 -1.17 -18.02 23.31
CA PRO A 189 -0.02 -18.24 24.20
C PRO A 189 1.29 -18.55 23.46
N GLU A 190 1.26 -18.78 22.15
CA GLU A 190 2.42 -18.99 21.30
C GLU A 190 2.92 -17.69 20.66
N VAL A 191 4.21 -17.68 20.29
CA VAL A 191 4.78 -16.69 19.37
C VAL A 191 4.81 -17.32 17.99
N TYR A 192 4.32 -16.61 16.98
CA TYR A 192 4.32 -17.13 15.60
C TYR A 192 5.48 -16.54 14.82
N VAL A 193 6.13 -17.35 13.99
CA VAL A 193 7.23 -16.92 13.11
C VAL A 193 6.85 -17.09 11.64
N GLY A 194 7.50 -16.34 10.76
CA GLY A 194 7.29 -16.45 9.31
C GLY A 194 7.66 -17.85 8.76
N LEU A 195 7.02 -18.25 7.66
CA LEU A 195 7.24 -19.56 7.03
C LEU A 195 7.95 -19.50 5.65
N ASN A 196 8.52 -18.34 5.26
CA ASN A 196 9.12 -18.09 3.95
C ASN A 196 8.17 -18.40 2.76
N ASP A 197 6.86 -18.19 2.97
CA ASP A 197 5.86 -18.39 1.94
C ASP A 197 5.74 -17.16 1.02
N VAL A 198 4.82 -17.17 0.06
CA VAL A 198 4.51 -16.03 -0.81
C VAL A 198 3.87 -14.87 -0.04
N TYR A 199 3.16 -15.19 1.05
CA TYR A 199 2.45 -14.21 1.87
C TYR A 199 3.14 -13.97 3.21
N ASP A 200 3.03 -12.72 3.68
CA ASP A 200 3.83 -12.19 4.79
C ASP A 200 3.05 -11.95 6.09
N TYR A 201 1.91 -12.63 6.21
CA TYR A 201 1.14 -12.72 7.45
C TYR A 201 1.41 -14.06 8.15
N PRO A 202 1.21 -14.15 9.48
CA PRO A 202 1.47 -15.40 10.20
C PRO A 202 0.50 -16.51 9.79
N SER A 203 0.85 -17.76 10.08
CA SER A 203 -0.07 -18.89 9.94
C SER A 203 -0.28 -19.55 11.30
N VAL A 204 -1.52 -19.90 11.63
CA VAL A 204 -1.85 -20.57 12.89
C VAL A 204 -1.71 -22.08 12.70
N ASN A 205 -0.46 -22.56 12.74
CA ASN A 205 -0.13 -23.98 12.68
C ASN A 205 1.15 -24.29 13.46
N GLU A 206 1.41 -25.58 13.68
CA GLU A 206 2.57 -26.07 14.45
C GLU A 206 3.92 -25.65 13.85
N ARG A 207 4.01 -25.45 12.53
CA ARG A 207 5.27 -25.05 11.88
C ARG A 207 5.64 -23.61 12.21
N ALA A 208 4.65 -22.74 12.38
CA ALA A 208 4.85 -21.32 12.70
C ALA A 208 4.84 -21.05 14.20
N ALA A 209 4.15 -21.87 15.00
CA ALA A 209 4.01 -21.66 16.43
C ALA A 209 5.28 -22.03 17.21
N ARG A 210 5.69 -21.16 18.14
CA ARG A 210 6.80 -21.39 19.07
C ARG A 210 6.30 -21.24 20.51
N PRO A 211 6.70 -22.14 21.42
CA PRO A 211 6.32 -22.03 22.82
C PRO A 211 6.98 -20.81 23.47
N CYS A 212 6.27 -20.20 24.42
CA CYS A 212 6.77 -19.04 25.17
C CYS A 212 7.58 -19.44 26.42
N PRO A 213 8.60 -18.65 26.79
CA PRO A 213 9.13 -17.49 26.05
C PRO A 213 9.99 -17.91 24.86
N TYR A 214 10.10 -17.05 23.85
CA TYR A 214 10.82 -17.35 22.60
C TYR A 214 11.78 -16.22 22.20
N ASP A 215 12.95 -16.58 21.64
CA ASP A 215 13.93 -15.61 21.14
C ASP A 215 13.54 -15.05 19.78
N ILE A 216 12.94 -13.86 19.79
CA ILE A 216 12.46 -13.17 18.59
C ILE A 216 13.57 -12.45 17.81
N ASN A 217 14.80 -12.42 18.34
CA ASN A 217 16.00 -11.90 17.66
C ASN A 217 16.90 -13.04 17.12
N SER A 218 16.41 -14.29 17.16
CA SER A 218 17.16 -15.46 16.71
C SER A 218 17.37 -15.47 15.18
N ASP A 219 18.39 -16.21 14.73
CA ASP A 219 18.65 -16.40 13.30
C ASP A 219 17.52 -17.15 12.59
N GLU A 220 16.77 -18.01 13.30
CA GLU A 220 15.58 -18.65 12.75
C GLU A 220 14.57 -17.60 12.31
N VAL A 221 14.24 -16.66 13.19
CA VAL A 221 13.30 -15.58 12.88
C VAL A 221 13.84 -14.73 11.74
N HIS A 222 15.08 -14.27 11.83
CA HIS A 222 15.61 -13.31 10.87
C HIS A 222 15.99 -13.89 9.51
N ARG A 223 16.06 -15.21 9.35
CA ARG A 223 16.11 -15.85 8.02
C ARG A 223 14.77 -15.79 7.29
N MET A 224 13.66 -15.70 8.03
CA MET A 224 12.32 -15.61 7.47
C MET A 224 11.96 -14.16 7.16
N ILE A 225 12.75 -13.52 6.29
CA ILE A 225 12.48 -12.16 5.81
C ILE A 225 11.22 -12.22 4.95
N PRO A 226 10.15 -11.50 5.30
CA PRO A 226 8.93 -11.63 4.53
C PRO A 226 9.07 -10.78 3.25
N LYS A 227 8.49 -11.26 2.15
CA LYS A 227 8.77 -10.84 0.75
C LYS A 227 8.16 -9.48 0.41
N LEU A 228 7.04 -9.17 1.06
CA LEU A 228 6.21 -7.99 1.01
C LEU A 228 6.11 -7.53 2.47
N THR A 229 7.07 -6.72 2.93
CA THR A 229 6.93 -6.00 4.21
C THR A 229 7.57 -4.63 4.16
N ASN A 230 7.27 -3.84 5.19
CA ASN A 230 7.94 -2.59 5.53
C ASN A 230 9.46 -2.78 5.79
N ASN A 231 9.93 -3.98 6.11
CA ASN A 231 11.31 -4.32 6.44
C ASN A 231 11.88 -5.48 5.57
N LYS A 232 12.87 -5.16 4.74
CA LYS A 232 13.54 -6.14 3.86
C LYS A 232 14.81 -6.77 4.45
N ARG A 233 15.13 -6.46 5.72
CA ARG A 233 16.42 -6.81 6.33
C ARG A 233 16.30 -7.87 7.40
N TYR A 234 15.17 -7.89 8.09
CA TYR A 234 14.94 -8.70 9.27
C TYR A 234 13.61 -9.44 9.13
N GLY A 235 13.63 -10.73 9.48
CA GLY A 235 12.41 -11.50 9.66
C GLY A 235 11.63 -11.10 10.91
N SER A 236 10.37 -11.52 10.98
CA SER A 236 9.41 -11.05 11.98
C SER A 236 8.85 -12.18 12.83
N ALA A 237 8.49 -11.82 14.07
CA ALA A 237 7.63 -12.59 14.94
C ALA A 237 6.22 -11.94 14.96
N TYR A 238 5.20 -12.71 15.33
CA TYR A 238 3.82 -12.28 15.33
C TYR A 238 3.11 -12.69 16.61
N VAL A 239 2.26 -11.79 17.10
CA VAL A 239 1.36 -11.99 18.23
C VAL A 239 -0.06 -11.93 17.71
N ILE A 240 -0.85 -12.98 17.97
CA ILE A 240 -2.18 -13.15 17.39
C ILE A 240 -3.24 -13.02 18.48
N PHE A 241 -4.32 -12.32 18.17
CA PHE A 241 -5.48 -12.12 19.02
C PHE A 241 -6.72 -12.61 18.27
N GLN A 242 -7.53 -13.44 18.94
CA GLN A 242 -8.71 -14.05 18.36
C GLN A 242 -9.89 -13.06 18.30
N THR A 243 -9.77 -12.04 17.44
CA THR A 243 -10.81 -11.05 17.18
C THR A 243 -10.76 -10.54 15.75
N ASP A 244 -11.94 -10.28 15.19
CA ASP A 244 -12.21 -9.72 13.87
C ASP A 244 -12.77 -8.29 13.96
N LYS A 245 -12.81 -7.71 15.16
CA LYS A 245 -13.53 -6.47 15.45
C LYS A 245 -12.75 -5.20 15.11
N LEU A 246 -11.51 -5.31 14.62
CA LEU A 246 -10.70 -4.13 14.32
C LEU A 246 -11.35 -3.35 13.18
N ASN A 247 -11.70 -2.10 13.46
CA ASN A 247 -12.24 -1.16 12.48
C ASN A 247 -11.36 0.10 12.43
N ALA A 248 -11.69 1.02 11.52
CA ALA A 248 -10.88 2.21 11.32
C ALA A 248 -10.88 3.15 12.54
N ASP A 249 -11.99 3.24 13.26
CA ASP A 249 -12.22 4.15 14.38
C ASP A 249 -11.90 3.55 15.75
N SER A 250 -11.37 2.31 15.78
CA SER A 250 -10.99 1.58 16.98
C SER A 250 -9.98 2.36 17.83
N LYS A 251 -10.30 2.51 19.12
CA LYS A 251 -9.46 3.13 20.15
C LYS A 251 -8.91 2.09 21.12
N TRP A 252 -8.36 1.02 20.56
CA TRP A 252 -7.80 -0.07 21.35
C TRP A 252 -6.44 0.34 21.92
N THR A 253 -6.13 -0.17 23.10
CA THR A 253 -4.76 -0.18 23.62
C THR A 253 -4.22 -1.61 23.58
N ILE A 254 -3.07 -1.80 22.94
CA ILE A 254 -2.46 -3.12 22.80
C ILE A 254 -1.24 -3.19 23.73
N HIS A 255 -1.30 -4.09 24.70
CA HIS A 255 -0.20 -4.38 25.61
C HIS A 255 0.55 -5.60 25.11
N LEU A 256 1.80 -5.42 24.67
CA LEU A 256 2.68 -6.54 24.30
C LEU A 256 3.41 -7.13 25.52
N GLY A 257 3.43 -6.46 26.67
CA GLY A 257 4.11 -6.93 27.87
C GLY A 257 5.57 -6.50 27.92
N SER A 258 6.50 -7.44 28.02
CA SER A 258 7.92 -7.14 28.23
C SER A 258 8.86 -8.05 27.43
N LEU A 259 10.08 -7.57 27.22
CA LEU A 259 11.19 -8.31 26.65
C LEU A 259 12.20 -8.65 27.75
N GLN A 260 12.81 -9.83 27.70
CA GLN A 260 14.00 -10.15 28.50
C GLN A 260 15.24 -10.10 27.60
N VAL A 261 16.18 -9.22 27.94
CA VAL A 261 17.41 -8.98 27.18
C VAL A 261 18.57 -8.92 28.15
N GLN A 262 19.59 -9.76 27.94
CA GLN A 262 20.76 -9.86 28.83
C GLN A 262 20.39 -9.98 30.33
N GLY A 263 19.32 -10.70 30.66
CA GLY A 263 18.83 -10.89 32.04
C GLY A 263 18.10 -9.67 32.63
N ARG A 264 17.79 -8.65 31.83
CA ARG A 264 16.99 -7.48 32.22
C ARG A 264 15.63 -7.51 31.56
N THR A 265 14.63 -7.11 32.32
CA THR A 265 13.27 -6.88 31.81
C THR A 265 13.17 -5.48 31.21
N VAL A 266 12.70 -5.40 29.98
CA VAL A 266 12.45 -4.17 29.23
C VAL A 266 10.95 -4.09 28.97
N ALA A 267 10.26 -3.14 29.58
CA ALA A 267 8.83 -2.96 29.35
C ALA A 267 8.58 -2.38 27.95
N ILE A 268 7.65 -2.98 27.21
CA ILE A 268 7.19 -2.44 25.93
C ILE A 268 6.08 -1.42 26.24
N PRO A 269 6.19 -0.16 25.79
CA PRO A 269 5.10 0.80 25.93
C PRO A 269 3.81 0.27 25.29
N PRO A 270 2.62 0.50 25.88
CA PRO A 270 1.37 0.12 25.26
C PRO A 270 1.20 0.79 23.89
N LEU A 271 0.84 0.02 22.88
CA LEU A 271 0.60 0.55 21.54
C LEU A 271 -0.80 1.15 21.48
N GLN A 272 -0.90 2.35 20.91
CA GLN A 272 -2.15 3.07 20.71
C GLN A 272 -2.53 3.07 19.23
N LEU A 273 -3.83 2.98 18.95
CA LEU A 273 -4.35 3.10 17.59
C LEU A 273 -4.56 4.55 17.20
N CYS A 274 -4.17 4.88 15.98
CA CYS A 274 -4.30 6.18 15.33
C CYS A 274 -5.23 6.06 14.11
N TYR A 275 -6.25 6.92 14.06
CA TYR A 275 -7.20 6.98 12.97
C TYR A 275 -6.58 7.62 11.73
N HIS A 276 -6.58 6.89 10.61
CA HIS A 276 -6.22 7.43 9.30
C HIS A 276 -7.49 7.67 8.46
N PRO A 277 -7.81 8.94 8.12
CA PRO A 277 -9.05 9.26 7.42
C PRO A 277 -9.05 8.74 5.98
N VAL A 278 -10.26 8.65 5.41
CA VAL A 278 -10.48 8.33 3.99
C VAL A 278 -9.66 9.29 3.14
N LYS A 279 -8.77 8.73 2.30
CA LYS A 279 -7.97 9.52 1.36
C LYS A 279 -8.72 9.61 0.04
N LYS A 280 -8.95 10.84 -0.45
CA LYS A 280 -9.61 11.11 -1.74
C LYS A 280 -8.62 11.75 -2.70
N TRP A 281 -8.61 11.32 -3.96
CA TRP A 281 -7.82 11.92 -5.02
C TRP A 281 -8.46 11.74 -6.40
N ILE A 282 -7.98 12.47 -7.40
CA ILE A 282 -8.42 12.32 -8.79
C ILE A 282 -7.39 11.44 -9.50
N GLY A 283 -7.82 10.26 -9.94
CA GLY A 283 -7.05 9.42 -10.84
C GLY A 283 -7.21 9.85 -12.29
N ILE A 284 -6.16 9.65 -13.07
CA ILE A 284 -6.20 9.73 -14.53
C ILE A 284 -5.93 8.33 -15.05
N GLU A 285 -6.91 7.70 -15.67
CA GLU A 285 -6.79 6.38 -16.28
C GLU A 285 -7.04 6.52 -17.79
N PRO A 286 -6.18 5.95 -18.65
CA PRO A 286 -6.47 5.90 -20.08
C PRO A 286 -7.71 5.05 -20.31
N LEU A 287 -8.58 5.47 -21.25
CA LEU A 287 -9.88 4.85 -21.55
C LEU A 287 -9.82 3.38 -21.99
N MET A 288 -8.62 2.79 -22.14
CA MET A 288 -8.40 1.38 -22.41
C MET A 288 -7.35 0.81 -21.47
N LYS A 289 -7.78 -0.02 -20.50
CA LYS A 289 -6.93 -1.12 -20.03
C LYS A 289 -6.99 -2.22 -21.12
N PRO A 290 -5.86 -2.72 -21.64
CA PRO A 290 -5.88 -3.91 -22.50
C PRO A 290 -6.45 -5.13 -21.78
#